data_AF-A0A7J6PVB5-F1
#
_entry.id   AF-A0A7J6PVB5-F1
#
_cell.length_a   1.000
_cell.length_b   1.000
_cell.length_c   1.000
_cell.angle_alpha   90.00
_cell.angle_beta   90.00
_cell.angle_gamma   90.00
#
_symmetry.space_group_name_H-M   'P 1'
#
loop_
_entity.id
_entity.type
_entity.pdbx_description
1 polymer ?
#
loop_
_entity_poly.entity_id
_entity_poly.type
_entity_poly.pdbx_seq_one_letter_code
_entity_poly.pdbx_strand_id
1 'polypeptide(L)'
;RSSVETIFKTIVEYFLAGFEEPIRALKDPLVSAAYDIFEMVHRELLPTPAKSHYTFNLRDIWKVFQGICSLSPKKVSEVVVVVRCWCHENTRVYGDRLINDEDRAWFNSQCRQRIPLFKGPTEEEVYDKPSLVFGDFLSTGDEKYYVEVEDLSKIQATMETYLDDYNNSNTHQMPLVMFFNACEHVARICRVIRQPSGNALLLGVGGSGRQSLSRLASFISDFECFQIEVAKGYGMNEFRDDLRKCLL
;
A
#
# COMPACT_ATOMS: atom_id res chain seq x y z
N ARG A 1 -5.91 23.21 -9.30
CA ARG A 1 -4.50 23.26 -8.84
C ARG A 1 -4.36 23.94 -7.48
N SER A 2 -4.40 25.28 -7.38
CA SER A 2 -4.00 25.97 -6.13
C SER A 2 -4.79 25.53 -4.88
N SER A 3 -6.12 25.39 -4.95
CA SER A 3 -6.91 24.97 -3.78
C SER A 3 -6.59 23.55 -3.31
N VAL A 4 -6.31 22.63 -4.25
CA VAL A 4 -5.95 21.24 -3.94
C VAL A 4 -4.59 21.18 -3.27
N GLU A 5 -3.61 21.90 -3.82
CA GLU A 5 -2.28 22.01 -3.22
C GLU A 5 -2.35 22.63 -1.81
N THR A 6 -3.16 23.67 -1.60
CA THR A 6 -3.34 24.27 -0.27
C THR A 6 -3.86 23.25 0.75
N ILE A 7 -4.88 22.47 0.41
CA ILE A 7 -5.46 21.45 1.32
C ILE A 7 -4.39 20.42 1.74
N PHE A 8 -3.70 19.84 0.77
CA PHE A 8 -2.69 18.82 1.08
C PHE A 8 -1.46 19.41 1.77
N LYS A 9 -1.05 20.64 1.46
CA LYS A 9 0.01 21.33 2.19
C LYS A 9 -0.32 21.50 3.66
N THR A 10 -1.54 21.92 4.00
CA THR A 10 -1.95 22.05 5.41
C THR A 10 -1.90 20.71 6.15
N ILE A 11 -2.36 19.63 5.52
CA ILE A 11 -2.34 18.29 6.13
C ILE A 11 -0.90 17.79 6.33
N VAL A 12 -0.07 17.92 5.30
CA VAL A 12 1.33 17.49 5.33
C VAL A 12 2.14 18.33 6.32
N GLU A 13 1.87 19.63 6.43
CA GLU A 13 2.52 20.51 7.41
C GLU A 13 2.25 20.06 8.84
N TYR A 14 0.99 19.77 9.15
CA TYR A 14 0.61 19.25 10.47
C TYR A 14 1.30 17.91 10.76
N PHE A 15 1.32 17.00 9.79
CA PHE A 15 1.96 15.70 9.95
C PHE A 15 3.49 15.81 10.12
N LEU A 16 4.15 16.61 9.30
CA LEU A 16 5.61 16.76 9.33
C LEU A 16 6.10 17.55 10.54
N ALA A 17 5.23 18.25 11.28
CA ALA A 17 5.63 19.07 12.43
C ALA A 17 6.43 18.30 13.50
N GLY A 18 6.23 16.98 13.62
CA GLY A 18 6.97 16.10 14.53
C GLY A 18 8.31 15.57 14.01
N PHE A 19 8.70 15.88 12.77
CA PHE A 19 9.94 15.43 12.14
C PHE A 19 11.05 16.50 12.17
N GLU A 20 12.29 16.09 11.91
CA GLU A 20 13.43 17.00 11.82
C GLU A 20 13.33 17.96 10.61
N GLU A 21 14.08 19.07 10.67
CA GLU A 21 14.05 20.14 9.65
C GLU A 21 14.24 19.66 8.20
N PRO A 22 15.19 18.75 7.88
CA PRO A 22 15.36 18.26 6.51
C PRO A 22 14.10 17.59 5.94
N ILE A 23 13.35 16.88 6.79
CA ILE A 23 12.10 16.22 6.41
C ILE A 23 10.95 17.24 6.36
N ARG A 24 10.88 18.18 7.29
CA ARG A 24 9.86 19.27 7.28
C ARG A 24 9.92 20.11 6.02
N ALA A 25 11.12 20.34 5.49
CA ALA A 25 11.34 21.06 4.23
C ALA A 25 10.72 20.34 3.00
N LEU A 26 10.36 19.05 3.10
CA LEU A 26 9.74 18.29 2.02
C LEU A 26 8.25 18.61 1.80
N LYS A 27 7.63 19.44 2.65
CA LYS A 27 6.20 19.80 2.55
C LYS A 27 5.79 20.18 1.12
N ASP A 28 6.43 21.20 0.55
CA ASP A 28 6.08 21.72 -0.76
C ASP A 28 6.43 20.76 -1.90
N PRO A 29 7.65 20.16 -1.94
CA PRO A 29 8.00 19.13 -2.92
C PRO A 29 7.06 17.93 -2.94
N LEU A 30 6.66 17.38 -1.78
CA LEU A 30 5.77 16.23 -1.68
C LEU A 30 4.40 16.51 -2.32
N VAL A 31 3.82 17.66 -2.01
CA VAL A 31 2.51 18.06 -2.54
C VAL A 31 2.57 18.38 -4.01
N SER A 32 3.59 19.12 -4.46
CA SER A 32 3.76 19.43 -5.88
C SER A 32 3.96 18.16 -6.70
N ALA A 33 4.89 17.29 -6.29
CA ALA A 33 5.18 16.07 -7.01
C ALA A 33 3.98 15.11 -7.06
N ALA A 34 3.25 14.94 -5.94
CA ALA A 34 2.05 14.10 -5.91
C ALA A 34 0.94 14.62 -6.82
N TYR A 35 0.74 15.94 -6.86
CA TYR A 35 -0.23 16.57 -7.75
C TYR A 35 0.18 16.43 -9.23
N ASP A 36 1.45 16.67 -9.54
CA ASP A 36 1.97 16.55 -10.92
C ASP A 36 1.84 15.11 -11.42
N ILE A 37 2.09 14.09 -10.58
CA ILE A 37 1.85 12.68 -10.93
C ILE A 37 0.37 12.43 -11.22
N PHE A 38 -0.52 12.91 -10.35
CA PHE A 38 -1.96 12.77 -10.56
C PHE A 38 -2.41 13.41 -11.89
N GLU A 39 -1.94 14.62 -12.19
CA GLU A 39 -2.29 15.34 -13.42
C GLU A 39 -1.80 14.57 -14.67
N MET A 40 -0.57 14.04 -14.63
CA MET A 40 -0.03 13.21 -15.70
C MET A 40 -0.83 11.92 -15.90
N VAL A 41 -1.10 11.18 -14.83
CA VAL A 41 -1.87 9.93 -14.88
C VAL A 41 -3.30 10.19 -15.39
N HIS A 42 -3.95 11.25 -14.91
CA HIS A 42 -5.30 11.61 -15.32
C HIS A 42 -5.37 12.00 -16.81
N ARG A 43 -4.32 12.63 -17.35
CA ARG A 43 -4.27 13.07 -18.74
C ARG A 43 -3.90 11.95 -19.71
N GLU A 44 -2.88 11.15 -19.39
CA GLU A 44 -2.30 10.18 -20.33
C GLU A 44 -2.93 8.79 -20.20
N LEU A 45 -3.36 8.37 -19.01
CA LEU A 45 -3.90 7.03 -18.75
C LEU A 45 -5.43 7.03 -18.73
N LEU A 46 -6.02 7.27 -19.91
CA LEU A 46 -7.46 7.34 -20.08
C LEU A 46 -8.12 5.95 -20.09
N PRO A 47 -9.38 5.86 -19.61
CA PRO A 47 -10.14 4.63 -19.67
C PRO A 47 -10.48 4.27 -21.12
N THR A 48 -10.17 3.04 -21.51
CA THR A 48 -10.55 2.46 -22.80
C THR A 48 -11.33 1.16 -22.57
N PRO A 49 -12.01 0.56 -23.57
CA PRO A 49 -12.67 -0.73 -23.39
C PRO A 49 -11.76 -1.84 -22.85
N ALA A 50 -10.46 -1.81 -23.18
CA ALA A 50 -9.47 -2.76 -22.66
C ALA A 50 -8.93 -2.38 -21.27
N LYS A 51 -9.07 -1.12 -20.86
CA LYS A 51 -8.52 -0.53 -19.62
C LYS A 51 -9.60 0.26 -18.86
N SER A 52 -10.82 -0.27 -18.75
CA SER A 52 -11.97 0.52 -18.28
C SER A 52 -11.86 0.98 -16.83
N HIS A 53 -11.05 0.28 -16.02
CA HIS A 53 -10.78 0.60 -14.63
C HIS A 53 -9.72 1.71 -14.45
N TYR A 54 -9.17 2.28 -15.53
CA TYR A 54 -8.22 3.40 -15.48
C TYR A 54 -8.97 4.70 -15.17
N THR A 55 -9.50 4.75 -13.96
CA THR A 55 -10.25 5.87 -13.41
C THR A 55 -9.46 6.42 -12.24
N PHE A 56 -9.07 7.69 -12.35
CA PHE A 56 -8.23 8.37 -11.38
C PHE A 56 -8.88 9.69 -10.96
N ASN A 57 -8.97 9.91 -9.66
CA ASN A 57 -9.61 11.10 -9.09
C ASN A 57 -8.82 11.65 -7.88
N LEU A 58 -9.25 12.79 -7.34
CA LEU A 58 -8.54 13.46 -6.25
C LEU A 58 -8.42 12.62 -4.95
N ARG A 59 -9.25 11.59 -4.76
CA ARG A 59 -9.12 10.65 -3.63
C ARG A 59 -7.82 9.84 -3.74
N ASP A 60 -7.30 9.64 -4.94
CA ASP A 60 -6.06 8.90 -5.15
C ASP A 60 -4.86 9.68 -4.59
N ILE A 61 -4.84 11.01 -4.73
CA ILE A 61 -3.84 11.86 -4.07
C ILE A 61 -3.91 11.67 -2.55
N TRP A 62 -5.12 11.66 -1.98
CA TRP A 62 -5.30 11.42 -0.54
C TRP A 62 -4.77 10.05 -0.12
N LYS A 63 -5.03 8.99 -0.89
CA LYS A 63 -4.50 7.64 -0.58
C LYS A 63 -2.98 7.58 -0.54
N VAL A 64 -2.29 8.37 -1.37
CA VAL A 64 -0.82 8.50 -1.32
C VAL A 64 -0.40 9.16 0.00
N PHE A 65 -1.05 10.27 0.36
CA PHE A 65 -0.75 10.94 1.63
C PHE A 65 -1.14 10.13 2.86
N GLN A 66 -2.17 9.29 2.81
CA GLN A 66 -2.48 8.37 3.91
C GLN A 66 -1.32 7.42 4.22
N GLY A 67 -0.62 6.92 3.20
CA GLY A 67 0.57 6.09 3.40
C GLY A 67 1.76 6.89 3.92
N ILE A 68 2.02 8.07 3.35
CA ILE A 68 3.10 8.96 3.83
C ILE A 68 2.86 9.39 5.28
N CYS A 69 1.62 9.73 5.63
CA CYS A 69 1.21 10.10 6.99
C CYS A 69 1.18 8.91 7.97
N SER A 70 1.45 7.69 7.49
CA SER A 70 1.63 6.52 8.37
C SER A 70 3.07 6.36 8.87
N LEU A 71 4.03 7.12 8.32
CA LEU A 71 5.42 7.14 8.80
C LEU A 71 5.49 7.72 10.22
N SER A 72 6.50 7.30 10.98
CA SER A 72 6.71 7.74 12.36
C SER A 72 8.05 8.45 12.52
N PRO A 73 8.10 9.62 13.18
CA PRO A 73 9.35 10.32 13.46
C PRO A 73 10.28 9.53 14.41
N LYS A 74 9.75 8.53 15.14
CA LYS A 74 10.58 7.63 15.97
C LYS A 74 11.42 6.65 15.14
N LYS A 75 11.04 6.41 13.88
CA LYS A 75 11.67 5.41 13.00
C LYS A 75 12.27 6.00 11.72
N VAL A 76 11.90 7.22 11.37
CA VAL A 76 12.32 7.87 10.13
C VAL A 76 13.01 9.19 10.45
N SER A 77 14.31 9.23 10.22
CA SER A 77 15.16 10.42 10.34
C SER A 77 15.72 10.89 8.99
N GLU A 78 15.71 10.03 7.98
CA GLU A 78 16.35 10.30 6.69
C GLU A 78 15.34 10.73 5.62
N VAL A 79 15.70 11.77 4.85
CA VAL A 79 14.91 12.29 3.72
C VAL A 79 14.69 11.21 2.65
N VAL A 80 15.70 10.38 2.38
CA VAL A 80 15.61 9.32 1.35
C VAL A 80 14.49 8.33 1.64
N VAL A 81 14.25 7.98 2.91
CA VAL A 81 13.19 7.04 3.31
C VAL A 81 11.81 7.64 3.05
N VAL A 82 11.63 8.95 3.30
CA VAL A 82 10.37 9.66 2.99
C VAL A 82 10.12 9.69 1.48
N VAL A 83 11.16 9.93 0.67
CA VAL A 83 11.06 9.93 -0.80
C VAL A 83 10.78 8.52 -1.34
N ARG A 84 11.43 7.48 -0.78
CA ARG A 84 11.12 6.08 -1.10
C ARG A 84 9.68 5.71 -0.76
N CYS A 85 9.18 6.17 0.40
CA CYS A 85 7.78 5.99 0.78
C CYS A 85 6.84 6.68 -0.22
N TRP A 86 7.16 7.91 -0.63
CA TRP A 86 6.40 8.61 -1.68
C TRP A 86 6.37 7.82 -2.99
N CYS A 87 7.51 7.28 -3.45
CA CYS A 87 7.57 6.42 -4.65
C CYS A 87 6.76 5.12 -4.48
N HIS A 88 6.88 4.45 -3.33
CA HIS A 88 6.14 3.24 -2.98
C HIS A 88 4.63 3.52 -3.05
N GLU A 89 4.16 4.55 -2.37
CA GLU A 89 2.74 4.88 -2.25
C GLU A 89 2.12 5.29 -3.59
N ASN A 90 2.84 6.04 -4.42
CA ASN A 90 2.41 6.31 -5.80
C ASN A 90 2.27 5.00 -6.60
N THR A 91 3.22 4.07 -6.46
CA THR A 91 3.16 2.76 -7.11
C THR A 91 1.99 1.91 -6.62
N ARG A 92 1.68 1.93 -5.31
CA ARG A 92 0.53 1.20 -4.75
C ARG A 92 -0.80 1.80 -5.16
N VAL A 93 -0.91 3.13 -5.24
CA VAL A 93 -2.18 3.81 -5.54
C VAL A 93 -2.51 3.77 -7.03
N TYR A 94 -1.53 4.02 -7.89
CA TYR A 94 -1.72 4.11 -9.35
C TYR A 94 -1.18 2.87 -10.06
N GLY A 95 0.06 2.47 -9.76
CA GLY A 95 0.77 1.39 -10.43
C GLY A 95 0.09 0.02 -10.34
N ASP A 96 -0.52 -0.31 -9.20
CA ASP A 96 -1.25 -1.58 -9.03
C ASP A 96 -2.51 -1.70 -9.92
N ARG A 97 -3.00 -0.60 -10.51
CA ARG A 97 -4.10 -0.64 -11.50
C ARG A 97 -3.61 -0.93 -12.92
N LEU A 98 -2.30 -0.78 -13.18
CA LEU A 98 -1.71 -0.88 -14.51
C LEU A 98 -1.55 -2.35 -14.93
N ILE A 99 -1.92 -2.65 -16.18
CA ILE A 99 -2.06 -4.05 -16.64
C ILE A 99 -0.89 -4.52 -17.49
N ASN A 100 -0.25 -3.61 -18.21
CA ASN A 100 0.85 -3.91 -19.12
C ASN A 100 2.14 -3.24 -18.65
N ASP A 101 3.28 -3.73 -19.16
CA ASP A 101 4.59 -3.26 -18.72
C ASP A 101 4.98 -1.91 -19.32
N GLU A 102 4.38 -1.52 -20.44
CA GLU A 102 4.56 -0.20 -21.07
C GLU A 102 4.03 0.91 -20.15
N ASP A 103 2.77 0.81 -19.72
CA ASP A 103 2.14 1.76 -18.81
C ASP A 103 2.89 1.82 -17.46
N ARG A 104 3.37 0.66 -16.97
CA ARG A 104 4.18 0.57 -15.73
C ARG A 104 5.53 1.26 -15.89
N ALA A 105 6.24 1.00 -17.00
CA ALA A 105 7.53 1.62 -17.28
C ALA A 105 7.39 3.14 -17.44
N TRP A 106 6.36 3.58 -18.17
CA TRP A 106 6.02 4.99 -18.30
C TRP A 106 5.75 5.61 -16.92
N PHE A 107 4.88 5.01 -16.11
CA PHE A 107 4.55 5.53 -14.78
C PHE A 107 5.79 5.62 -13.87
N ASN A 108 6.62 4.58 -13.85
CA ASN A 108 7.86 4.56 -13.08
C ASN A 108 8.83 5.66 -13.54
N SER A 109 8.91 5.93 -14.85
CA SER A 109 9.71 7.04 -15.38
C SER A 109 9.19 8.40 -14.91
N GLN A 110 7.86 8.56 -14.78
CA GLN A 110 7.28 9.80 -14.26
C GLN A 110 7.68 10.00 -12.80
N CYS A 111 7.57 8.98 -11.94
CA CYS A 111 8.02 9.05 -10.55
C CYS A 111 9.50 9.43 -10.44
N ARG A 112 10.38 8.77 -11.21
CA ARG A 112 11.83 9.02 -11.25
C ARG A 112 12.17 10.47 -11.60
N GLN A 113 11.53 11.02 -12.63
CA GLN A 113 11.74 12.40 -13.07
C GLN A 113 11.38 13.47 -12.01
N ARG A 114 10.59 13.13 -10.98
CA ARG A 114 10.23 14.06 -9.90
C ARG A 114 11.16 13.96 -8.69
N ILE A 115 12.05 12.96 -8.63
CA ILE A 115 13.01 12.82 -7.51
C ILE A 115 13.86 14.08 -7.31
N PRO A 116 14.39 14.74 -8.36
CA PRO A 116 15.17 15.96 -8.19
C PRO A 116 14.42 17.12 -7.49
N LEU A 117 13.08 17.11 -7.49
CA LEU A 117 12.27 18.14 -6.81
C LEU A 117 12.46 18.13 -5.28
N PHE A 118 12.83 16.99 -4.71
CA PHE A 118 13.01 16.84 -3.26
C PHE A 118 14.34 17.43 -2.76
N LYS A 119 15.26 17.81 -3.66
CA LYS A 119 16.56 18.45 -3.33
C LYS A 119 17.30 17.77 -2.18
N GLY A 120 17.36 16.44 -2.23
CA GLY A 120 18.03 15.60 -1.24
C GLY A 120 18.61 14.38 -1.93
N PRO A 121 17.89 13.25 -1.98
CA PRO A 121 18.38 12.03 -2.56
C PRO A 121 18.42 12.09 -4.10
N THR A 122 19.38 11.38 -4.66
CA THR A 122 19.49 11.07 -6.09
C THR A 122 18.56 9.93 -6.49
N GLU A 123 18.30 9.75 -7.79
CA GLU A 123 17.52 8.62 -8.29
C GLU A 123 18.15 7.27 -7.91
N GLU A 124 19.48 7.19 -7.95
CA GLU A 124 20.24 5.98 -7.62
C GLU A 124 20.10 5.61 -6.14
N GLU A 125 20.10 6.60 -5.24
CA GLU A 125 19.86 6.38 -3.82
C GLU A 125 18.41 5.96 -3.53
N VAL A 126 17.42 6.50 -4.25
CA VAL A 126 16.01 6.12 -4.05
C VAL A 126 15.73 4.71 -4.57
N TYR A 127 16.30 4.34 -5.72
CA TYR A 127 16.09 3.05 -6.38
C TYR A 127 17.33 2.14 -6.29
N ASP A 128 17.99 2.13 -5.13
CA ASP A 128 19.11 1.23 -4.80
C ASP A 128 18.67 -0.23 -4.67
N LYS A 129 17.35 -0.48 -4.61
CA LYS A 129 16.71 -1.79 -4.42
C LYS A 129 15.77 -2.13 -5.57
N PRO A 130 15.58 -3.43 -5.87
CA PRO A 130 14.71 -3.85 -6.97
C PRO A 130 13.22 -3.58 -6.70
N SER A 131 12.79 -3.54 -5.44
CA SER A 131 11.43 -3.21 -5.05
C SER A 131 11.42 -2.40 -3.76
N LEU A 132 10.62 -1.33 -3.75
CA LEU A 132 10.34 -0.54 -2.56
C LEU A 132 9.11 -1.15 -1.88
N VAL A 133 9.29 -1.70 -0.69
CA VAL A 133 8.22 -2.29 0.11
C VAL A 133 8.20 -1.61 1.46
N PHE A 134 7.01 -1.18 1.88
CA PHE A 134 6.78 -0.63 3.20
C PHE A 134 5.68 -1.44 3.90
N GLY A 135 5.83 -1.61 5.20
CA GLY A 135 4.90 -2.40 6.00
C GLY A 135 5.18 -2.28 7.49
N ASP A 136 4.28 -2.83 8.29
CA ASP A 136 4.34 -2.82 9.76
C ASP A 136 4.53 -4.23 10.36
N PHE A 137 4.49 -5.25 9.50
CA PHE A 137 4.67 -6.66 9.82
C PHE A 137 6.10 -7.05 10.24
N LEU A 138 7.06 -6.14 10.17
CA LEU A 138 8.43 -6.38 10.69
C LEU A 138 8.56 -6.04 12.18
N SER A 139 7.59 -5.30 12.74
CA SER A 139 7.62 -4.93 14.16
C SER A 139 7.01 -6.04 15.01
N THR A 140 7.79 -6.60 15.94
CA THR A 140 7.36 -7.70 16.82
C THR A 140 6.79 -7.23 18.17
N GLY A 141 6.65 -5.92 18.38
CA GLY A 141 6.09 -5.34 19.62
C GLY A 141 4.67 -4.81 19.44
N ASP A 142 4.06 -4.41 20.56
CA ASP A 142 2.69 -3.87 20.60
C ASP A 142 2.51 -2.60 19.74
N GLU A 143 3.57 -1.79 19.59
CA GLU A 143 3.59 -0.65 18.67
C GLU A 143 4.10 -1.07 17.28
N LYS A 144 3.18 -1.30 16.35
CA LYS A 144 3.48 -1.57 14.94
C LYS A 144 3.75 -0.27 14.16
N TYR A 145 4.98 -0.11 13.67
CA TYR A 145 5.40 1.06 12.87
C TYR A 145 5.43 0.74 11.38
N TYR A 146 4.88 1.63 10.55
CA TYR A 146 5.00 1.53 9.10
C TYR A 146 6.40 1.95 8.66
N VAL A 147 7.22 0.99 8.22
CA VAL A 147 8.64 1.17 7.94
C VAL A 147 9.04 0.57 6.60
N GLU A 148 10.17 1.02 6.06
CA GLU A 148 10.78 0.46 4.86
C GLU A 148 11.31 -0.96 5.16
N VAL A 149 11.06 -1.90 4.24
CA VAL A 149 11.67 -3.22 4.26
C VAL A 149 13.05 -3.12 3.61
N GLU A 150 14.11 -3.15 4.40
CA GLU A 150 15.47 -3.02 3.90
C GLU A 150 15.98 -4.28 3.19
N ASP A 151 15.61 -5.46 3.69
CA ASP A 151 16.09 -6.75 3.21
C ASP A 151 14.92 -7.62 2.77
N LEU A 152 14.91 -7.94 1.48
CA LEU A 152 13.87 -8.76 0.85
C LEU A 152 13.92 -10.24 1.31
N SER A 153 15.03 -10.69 1.89
CA SER A 153 15.12 -12.02 2.51
C SER A 153 14.40 -12.04 3.86
N LYS A 154 14.46 -10.93 4.61
CA LYS A 154 13.77 -10.81 5.90
C LYS A 154 12.26 -10.85 5.73
N ILE A 155 11.69 -10.19 4.71
CA ILE A 155 10.24 -10.27 4.48
C ILE A 155 9.79 -11.71 4.22
N GLN A 156 10.55 -12.50 3.46
CA GLN A 156 10.19 -13.90 3.23
C GLN A 156 10.19 -14.70 4.53
N ALA A 157 11.27 -14.63 5.32
CA ALA A 157 11.39 -15.34 6.59
C ALA A 157 10.29 -14.93 7.60
N THR A 158 9.98 -13.63 7.68
CA THR A 158 8.90 -13.12 8.53
C THR A 158 7.54 -13.64 8.07
N MET A 159 7.26 -13.64 6.77
CA MET A 159 6.00 -14.14 6.22
C MET A 159 5.84 -15.66 6.40
N GLU A 160 6.93 -16.43 6.30
CA GLU A 160 6.95 -17.86 6.60
C GLU A 160 6.64 -18.13 8.08
N THR A 161 7.22 -17.33 8.99
CA THR A 161 6.92 -17.44 10.43
C THR A 161 5.44 -17.18 10.70
N TYR A 162 4.86 -16.11 10.13
CA TYR A 162 3.42 -15.84 10.27
C TYR A 162 2.54 -16.94 9.69
N LEU A 163 2.96 -17.57 8.59
CA LEU A 163 2.22 -18.69 7.99
C LEU A 163 2.25 -19.91 8.92
N ASP A 164 3.39 -20.21 9.52
CA ASP A 164 3.52 -21.31 10.48
C ASP A 164 2.67 -21.05 11.73
N ASP A 165 2.71 -19.83 12.27
CA ASP A 165 1.88 -19.42 13.40
C ASP A 165 0.38 -19.54 13.09
N TYR A 166 -0.03 -19.14 11.89
CA TYR A 166 -1.41 -19.32 11.42
C TYR A 166 -1.79 -20.81 11.38
N ASN A 167 -0.92 -21.65 10.82
CA ASN A 167 -1.16 -23.08 10.63
C ASN A 167 -1.16 -23.86 11.97
N ASN A 168 -0.43 -23.37 12.96
CA ASN A 168 -0.42 -23.91 14.32
C ASN A 168 -1.66 -23.49 15.11
N SER A 169 -2.17 -22.28 14.86
CA SER A 169 -3.31 -21.72 15.60
C SER A 169 -4.67 -22.10 15.04
N ASN A 170 -4.74 -22.49 13.76
CA ASN A 170 -6.00 -22.77 13.07
C ASN A 170 -6.10 -24.22 12.62
N THR A 171 -7.33 -24.78 12.68
CA THR A 171 -7.60 -26.15 12.22
C THR A 171 -7.44 -26.29 10.70
N HIS A 172 -7.77 -25.25 9.94
CA HIS A 172 -7.63 -25.23 8.49
C HIS A 172 -6.29 -24.65 8.06
N GLN A 173 -5.31 -25.52 7.87
CA GLN A 173 -3.98 -25.13 7.44
C GLN A 173 -3.96 -24.65 5.98
N MET A 174 -3.10 -23.67 5.71
CA MET A 174 -2.81 -23.14 4.39
C MET A 174 -1.45 -23.66 3.91
N PRO A 175 -1.40 -24.65 2.99
CA PRO A 175 -0.15 -25.18 2.45
C PRO A 175 0.41 -24.24 1.38
N LEU A 176 0.78 -23.03 1.78
CA LEU A 176 1.35 -22.02 0.90
C LEU A 176 2.88 -22.13 0.87
N VAL A 177 3.46 -21.80 -0.28
CA VAL A 177 4.90 -21.59 -0.42
C VAL A 177 5.12 -20.09 -0.57
N MET A 178 5.91 -19.50 0.35
CA MET A 178 6.17 -18.06 0.35
C MET A 178 7.37 -17.73 -0.54
N PHE A 179 7.10 -17.40 -1.80
CA PHE A 179 8.08 -16.78 -2.69
C PHE A 179 7.92 -15.26 -2.69
N PHE A 180 8.90 -14.54 -3.25
CA PHE A 180 8.94 -13.08 -3.20
C PHE A 180 7.65 -12.37 -3.64
N ASN A 181 7.08 -12.76 -4.79
CA ASN A 181 5.83 -12.15 -5.29
C ASN A 181 4.64 -12.44 -4.37
N ALA A 182 4.59 -13.59 -3.70
CA ALA A 182 3.55 -13.88 -2.71
C ALA A 182 3.69 -12.95 -1.49
N CYS A 183 4.93 -12.74 -1.03
CA CYS A 183 5.23 -11.80 0.06
C CYS A 183 4.85 -10.36 -0.30
N GLU A 184 5.17 -9.90 -1.51
CA GLU A 184 4.74 -8.58 -2.00
C GLU A 184 3.22 -8.46 -2.04
N HIS A 185 2.51 -9.50 -2.47
CA HIS A 185 1.05 -9.49 -2.50
C HIS A 185 0.44 -9.42 -1.09
N VAL A 186 1.00 -10.15 -0.12
CA VAL A 186 0.58 -10.02 1.29
C VAL A 186 0.84 -8.61 1.79
N ALA A 187 2.03 -8.05 1.54
CA ALA A 187 2.36 -6.68 1.94
C ALA A 187 1.41 -5.64 1.34
N ARG A 188 1.01 -5.79 0.06
CA ARG A 188 -0.01 -4.93 -0.58
C ARG A 188 -1.37 -5.03 0.15
N ILE A 189 -1.79 -6.23 0.52
CA ILE A 189 -3.05 -6.44 1.24
C ILE A 189 -2.96 -5.81 2.63
N CYS A 190 -1.90 -6.07 3.40
CA CYS A 190 -1.65 -5.47 4.72
C CYS A 190 -1.70 -3.93 4.64
N ARG A 191 -1.03 -3.32 3.64
CA ARG A 191 -1.06 -1.87 3.42
C ARG A 191 -2.48 -1.34 3.18
N VAL A 192 -3.33 -2.09 2.47
CA VAL A 192 -4.72 -1.66 2.21
C VAL A 192 -5.59 -1.79 3.45
N ILE A 193 -5.56 -2.94 4.13
CA ILE A 193 -6.45 -3.19 5.30
C ILE A 193 -6.04 -2.39 6.54
N ARG A 194 -4.78 -1.96 6.64
CA ARG A 194 -4.30 -1.03 7.68
C ARG A 194 -4.97 0.35 7.57
N GLN A 195 -5.34 0.77 6.36
CA GLN A 195 -5.94 2.09 6.17
C GLN A 195 -7.38 2.09 6.70
N PRO A 196 -7.83 3.17 7.38
CA PRO A 196 -9.20 3.26 7.86
C PRO A 196 -10.17 3.17 6.68
N SER A 197 -11.18 2.29 6.80
CA SER A 197 -12.12 1.97 5.72
C SER A 197 -11.44 1.45 4.44
N GLY A 198 -10.30 0.76 4.58
CA GLY A 198 -9.57 0.15 3.48
C GLY A 198 -10.33 -0.98 2.83
N ASN A 199 -10.35 -1.01 1.49
CA ASN A 199 -10.98 -2.07 0.72
C ASN A 199 -10.10 -2.45 -0.47
N ALA A 200 -9.91 -3.75 -0.70
CA ALA A 200 -9.10 -4.30 -1.78
C ALA A 200 -9.97 -5.11 -2.75
N LEU A 201 -9.83 -4.87 -4.05
CA LEU A 201 -10.32 -5.77 -5.10
C LEU A 201 -9.13 -6.56 -5.64
N LEU A 202 -9.09 -7.87 -5.38
CA LEU A 202 -8.00 -8.74 -5.78
C LEU A 202 -8.35 -9.47 -7.08
N LEU A 203 -7.80 -8.99 -8.20
CA LEU A 203 -7.97 -9.60 -9.50
C LEU A 203 -6.84 -10.59 -9.79
N GLY A 204 -7.19 -11.74 -10.37
CA GLY A 204 -6.23 -12.76 -10.76
C GLY A 204 -6.91 -14.01 -11.31
N VAL A 205 -6.12 -14.88 -11.94
CA VAL A 205 -6.59 -16.19 -12.38
C VAL A 205 -6.94 -17.07 -11.16
N GLY A 206 -7.90 -17.98 -11.33
CA GLY A 206 -8.24 -18.95 -10.29
C GLY A 206 -7.02 -19.78 -9.88
N GLY A 207 -6.88 -20.06 -8.59
CA GLY A 207 -5.72 -20.80 -8.05
C GLY A 207 -4.48 -19.94 -7.76
N SER A 208 -4.49 -18.63 -8.03
CA SER A 208 -3.36 -17.72 -7.71
C SER A 208 -3.16 -17.41 -6.21
N GLY A 209 -3.90 -18.08 -5.32
CA GLY A 209 -3.73 -17.98 -3.87
C GLY A 209 -4.32 -16.72 -3.21
N ARG A 210 -5.00 -15.83 -3.95
CA ARG A 210 -5.53 -14.55 -3.43
C ARG A 210 -6.35 -14.68 -2.15
N GLN A 211 -7.20 -15.70 -2.06
CA GLN A 211 -8.00 -15.98 -0.86
C GLN A 211 -7.11 -16.29 0.34
N SER A 212 -6.17 -17.23 0.18
CA SER A 212 -5.26 -17.63 1.26
C SER A 212 -4.31 -16.50 1.67
N LEU A 213 -3.78 -15.73 0.71
CA LEU A 213 -2.96 -14.55 0.99
C LEU A 213 -3.74 -13.46 1.72
N SER A 214 -5.05 -13.31 1.44
CA SER A 214 -5.91 -12.36 2.17
C SER A 214 -6.12 -12.80 3.61
N ARG A 215 -6.36 -14.09 3.86
CA ARG A 215 -6.47 -14.63 5.22
C ARG A 215 -5.18 -14.45 6.02
N LEU A 216 -4.03 -14.71 5.38
CA LEU A 216 -2.72 -14.50 6.01
C LEU A 216 -2.49 -13.01 6.33
N ALA A 217 -2.82 -12.10 5.41
CA ALA A 217 -2.70 -10.66 5.65
C ALA A 217 -3.61 -10.18 6.81
N SER A 218 -4.84 -10.69 6.89
CA SER A 218 -5.74 -10.41 8.02
C SER A 218 -5.15 -10.91 9.34
N PHE A 219 -4.60 -12.13 9.35
CA PHE A 219 -3.94 -12.69 10.54
C PHE A 219 -2.74 -11.84 10.99
N ILE A 220 -1.88 -11.40 10.06
CA ILE A 220 -0.73 -10.51 10.36
C ILE A 220 -1.19 -9.17 10.96
N SER A 221 -2.36 -8.69 10.53
CA SER A 221 -2.96 -7.44 10.99
C SER A 221 -3.84 -7.60 12.23
N ASP A 222 -3.83 -8.79 12.86
CA ASP A 222 -4.66 -9.14 14.02
C ASP A 222 -6.17 -8.96 13.78
N PHE A 223 -6.63 -9.16 12.54
CA PHE A 223 -8.04 -9.11 12.18
C PHE A 223 -8.65 -10.51 12.09
N GLU A 224 -9.85 -10.65 12.65
CA GLU A 224 -10.67 -11.84 12.44
C GLU A 224 -11.24 -11.83 11.02
N CYS A 225 -11.00 -12.92 10.28
CA CYS A 225 -11.49 -13.06 8.93
C CYS A 225 -12.85 -13.78 8.93
N PHE A 226 -13.94 -13.01 8.85
CA PHE A 226 -15.26 -13.57 8.62
C PHE A 226 -15.47 -13.88 7.13
N GLN A 227 -15.86 -15.12 6.82
CA GLN A 227 -16.22 -15.54 5.47
C GLN A 227 -17.63 -16.10 5.46
N ILE A 228 -18.46 -15.61 4.55
CA ILE A 228 -19.80 -16.15 4.31
C ILE A 228 -19.68 -17.52 3.63
N GLU A 229 -20.33 -18.52 4.22
CA GLU A 229 -20.46 -19.86 3.67
C GLU A 229 -21.82 -20.02 2.98
N VAL A 230 -21.80 -20.06 1.65
CA VAL A 230 -23.03 -20.18 0.85
C VAL A 230 -23.45 -21.64 0.80
N ALA A 231 -24.39 -22.02 1.65
CA ALA A 231 -25.03 -23.34 1.64
C ALA A 231 -26.30 -23.37 0.76
N LYS A 232 -26.82 -24.57 0.49
CA LYS A 232 -28.11 -24.72 -0.22
C LYS A 232 -29.23 -24.08 0.61
N GLY A 233 -29.87 -23.06 0.06
CA GLY A 233 -30.92 -22.29 0.75
C GLY A 233 -30.45 -20.95 1.34
N TYR A 234 -29.18 -20.59 1.18
CA TYR A 234 -28.68 -19.27 1.58
C TYR A 234 -29.37 -18.15 0.79
N GLY A 235 -30.07 -17.27 1.48
CA GLY A 235 -30.82 -16.16 0.91
C GLY A 235 -30.52 -14.82 1.59
N MET A 236 -31.39 -13.85 1.34
CA MET A 236 -31.21 -12.48 1.84
C MET A 236 -31.38 -12.35 3.35
N ASN A 237 -32.08 -13.29 3.99
CA ASN A 237 -32.27 -13.26 5.44
C ASN A 237 -30.98 -13.70 6.15
N GLU A 238 -30.40 -14.81 5.72
CA GLU A 238 -29.13 -15.34 6.23
C GLU A 238 -28.00 -14.34 6.00
N PHE A 239 -27.96 -13.71 4.81
CA PHE A 239 -27.01 -12.63 4.52
C PHE A 239 -27.12 -11.45 5.47
N ARG A 240 -28.35 -11.02 5.79
CA ARG A 240 -28.57 -9.93 6.76
C ARG A 240 -28.16 -10.34 8.18
N ASP A 241 -28.36 -11.60 8.55
CA ASP A 241 -27.96 -12.11 9.85
C ASP A 241 -26.43 -12.19 9.96
N ASP A 242 -25.73 -12.60 8.90
CA ASP A 242 -24.27 -12.58 8.86
C ASP A 242 -23.72 -11.15 8.91
N LEU A 243 -24.32 -10.21 8.17
CA LEU A 243 -23.93 -8.79 8.28
C LEU A 243 -24.14 -8.23 9.69
N ARG A 244 -25.21 -8.65 10.40
CA ARG A 244 -25.39 -8.25 11.80
C ARG A 244 -24.26 -8.75 12.68
N LYS A 245 -23.82 -10.01 12.53
CA LYS A 245 -22.69 -10.56 13.30
C LYS A 245 -21.37 -9.81 13.04
N CYS A 246 -21.16 -9.30 11.84
CA CYS A 246 -19.94 -8.56 11.51
C CYS A 246 -19.95 -7.11 12.00
N LEU A 247 -21.13 -6.50 12.16
CA LEU A 247 -21.28 -5.07 12.44
C LEU A 247 -21.73 -4.75 13.88
N LEU A 248 -22.20 -5.75 14.63
CA LEU A 248 -22.70 -5.63 16.01
C LEU A 248 -21.90 -6.54 16.95
#